data_AF-A0A963HCX0-F1
#
_entry.id   AF-A0A963HCX0-F1
#
_cell.length_a   1.000
_cell.length_b   1.000
_cell.length_c   1.000
_cell.angle_alpha   90.00
_cell.angle_beta   90.00
_cell.angle_gamma   90.00
#
_symmetry.space_group_name_H-M   'P 1'
#
loop_
_entity.id
_entity.type
_entity.pdbx_description
1 polymer ?
#
loop_
_entity_poly.entity_id
_entity_poly.type
_entity_poly.pdbx_seq_one_letter_code
_entity_poly.pdbx_strand_id
1 'polypeptide(L)'
;MPALVFAIVRLAVAGDADRRRYGVASVLRWRLPGRLLACLASLLLSAPLFAEQPGTVSGRLSYDGKVYVLRHVYAWQPPLQDDEMWIYLTDEALPPAAAQDPVLPEQLARDRRFAGVKLIVSPAKPCLDDIRGVVYAPRADGFSLDRFNFGPSWQALRIKDHRVSGKARTAWMSWTLDAEFAAPVEGSTGSVRTITGMAAQDSPQAAVFVAFEQALVDHGLDAAGAYLTTAKLADLRGRVERFGEASFTAFRKAQRARTAPGEARRRQIERVNVDGDHAEVVARSGPDSVHTALLIKITGEWKIAEW
;
A
#
# COMPACT_ATOMS: atom_id res chain seq x y z
N MET A 1 0.43 24.91 -46.15
CA MET A 1 0.43 24.05 -47.37
C MET A 1 1.39 22.90 -47.13
N PRO A 2 1.09 21.65 -47.55
CA PRO A 2 -0.10 21.13 -48.23
C PRO A 2 -1.09 20.47 -47.22
N ALA A 3 -2.40 20.70 -47.30
CA ALA A 3 -3.41 20.11 -48.21
C ALA A 3 -3.82 18.69 -47.76
N LEU A 4 -4.97 18.57 -47.07
CA LEU A 4 -6.30 18.14 -47.58
C LEU A 4 -6.34 16.62 -47.86
N VAL A 5 -7.32 15.83 -47.40
CA VAL A 5 -8.72 15.85 -47.87
C VAL A 5 -9.66 15.13 -46.87
N PHE A 6 -10.85 15.70 -46.70
CA PHE A 6 -12.07 15.22 -46.03
C PHE A 6 -12.67 13.94 -46.64
N ALA A 7 -13.42 13.16 -45.85
CA ALA A 7 -14.81 12.79 -46.20
C ALA A 7 -15.57 12.22 -45.00
N ILE A 8 -16.62 12.94 -44.64
CA ILE A 8 -17.74 12.55 -43.77
C ILE A 8 -18.77 11.82 -44.65
N VAL A 9 -19.39 10.73 -44.19
CA VAL A 9 -20.81 10.46 -44.50
C VAL A 9 -21.52 9.97 -43.23
N ARG A 10 -22.63 10.64 -42.94
CA ARG A 10 -23.59 10.48 -41.85
C ARG A 10 -24.93 10.11 -42.52
N LEU A 11 -25.81 9.43 -41.76
CA LEU A 11 -27.27 9.27 -42.00
C LEU A 11 -27.68 8.35 -43.17
N ALA A 12 -28.82 7.64 -43.20
CA ALA A 12 -30.08 7.76 -42.46
C ALA A 12 -30.83 6.42 -42.37
N VAL A 13 -31.84 6.45 -41.51
CA VAL A 13 -32.87 5.47 -41.15
C VAL A 13 -33.98 5.36 -42.22
N ALA A 14 -34.75 4.26 -42.14
CA ALA A 14 -36.19 4.08 -42.45
C ALA A 14 -36.57 3.36 -43.75
N GLY A 15 -37.43 2.33 -43.58
CA GLY A 15 -38.75 2.36 -44.25
C GLY A 15 -39.05 1.34 -45.35
N ASP A 16 -39.64 0.22 -44.91
CA ASP A 16 -40.97 -0.27 -45.35
C ASP A 16 -41.18 -1.05 -46.68
N ALA A 17 -42.14 -1.99 -46.55
CA ALA A 17 -43.06 -2.57 -47.54
C ALA A 17 -42.63 -3.73 -48.50
N ASP A 18 -42.95 -4.94 -48.03
CA ASP A 18 -43.97 -5.87 -48.57
C ASP A 18 -43.82 -6.59 -49.93
N ARG A 19 -44.14 -7.90 -49.86
CA ARG A 19 -44.81 -8.79 -50.84
C ARG A 19 -44.04 -9.75 -51.78
N ARG A 20 -44.30 -11.04 -51.47
CA ARG A 20 -44.48 -12.24 -52.34
C ARG A 20 -43.20 -12.93 -52.83
N ARG A 21 -43.13 -14.24 -53.07
CA ARG A 21 -43.82 -15.51 -52.75
C ARG A 21 -42.92 -16.58 -53.41
N TYR A 22 -42.92 -17.82 -52.90
CA TYR A 22 -42.34 -19.05 -53.49
C TYR A 22 -40.79 -19.04 -53.56
N GLY A 23 -40.05 -20.08 -53.21
CA GLY A 23 -40.33 -21.48 -52.92
C GLY A 23 -39.03 -22.25 -53.16
N VAL A 24 -38.97 -23.44 -52.57
CA VAL A 24 -38.07 -24.55 -52.93
C VAL A 24 -36.64 -24.48 -52.36
N ALA A 25 -36.39 -25.50 -51.54
CA ALA A 25 -35.10 -25.91 -51.01
C ALA A 25 -34.13 -26.30 -52.12
N SER A 26 -32.86 -25.93 -51.96
CA SER A 26 -31.76 -26.64 -52.59
C SER A 26 -30.55 -26.59 -51.68
N VAL A 27 -30.28 -27.75 -51.10
CA VAL A 27 -29.03 -28.13 -50.45
C VAL A 27 -27.89 -27.89 -51.43
N LEU A 28 -26.98 -26.98 -51.11
CA LEU A 28 -25.73 -26.81 -51.84
C LEU A 28 -24.57 -27.06 -50.88
N ARG A 29 -24.15 -28.33 -50.83
CA ARG A 29 -22.82 -28.72 -50.36
C ARG A 29 -21.78 -28.05 -51.26
N TRP A 30 -21.07 -27.07 -50.73
CA TRP A 30 -19.80 -26.62 -51.30
C TRP A 30 -18.69 -26.89 -50.28
N ARG A 31 -17.94 -27.95 -50.55
CA ARG A 31 -16.57 -28.07 -50.07
C ARG A 31 -15.75 -27.05 -50.85
N LEU A 32 -15.22 -26.05 -50.16
CA LEU A 32 -14.09 -25.27 -50.66
C LEU A 32 -12.92 -25.35 -49.66
N PRO A 33 -11.69 -25.31 -50.19
CA PRO A 33 -10.53 -25.94 -49.59
C PRO A 33 -9.81 -25.01 -48.62
N GLY A 34 -9.21 -25.62 -47.59
CA GLY A 34 -8.36 -24.94 -46.64
C GLY A 34 -7.16 -24.31 -47.34
N ARG A 35 -7.03 -22.99 -47.19
CA ARG A 35 -5.80 -22.18 -47.18
C ARG A 35 -6.21 -20.71 -47.26
N LEU A 36 -6.48 -20.10 -46.11
CA LEU A 36 -6.50 -18.64 -45.89
C LEU A 36 -6.78 -18.38 -44.41
N LEU A 37 -5.80 -18.67 -43.54
CA LEU A 37 -5.83 -18.26 -42.14
C LEU A 37 -4.41 -18.37 -41.55
N ALA A 38 -3.50 -17.55 -42.09
CA ALA A 38 -2.17 -17.39 -41.52
C ALA A 38 -1.60 -16.03 -41.92
N CYS A 39 -2.16 -14.94 -41.36
CA CYS A 39 -1.51 -13.61 -41.36
C CYS A 39 -2.21 -12.59 -40.41
N LEU A 40 -2.88 -13.05 -39.36
CA LEU A 40 -3.59 -12.17 -38.41
C LEU A 40 -3.52 -12.75 -36.98
N ALA A 41 -2.30 -12.99 -36.49
CA ALA A 41 -2.06 -13.39 -35.10
C ALA A 41 -0.64 -12.99 -34.63
N SER A 42 -0.19 -11.79 -35.00
CA SER A 42 1.13 -11.25 -34.58
C SER A 42 1.01 -9.90 -33.88
N LEU A 43 -0.12 -9.68 -33.19
CA LEU A 43 -0.26 -8.67 -32.14
C LEU A 43 -0.43 -9.42 -30.81
N LEU A 44 0.58 -10.23 -30.48
CA LEU A 44 0.78 -10.63 -29.09
C LEU A 44 1.20 -9.38 -28.34
N LEU A 45 0.34 -8.99 -27.40
CA LEU A 45 0.56 -7.92 -26.45
C LEU A 45 1.96 -8.05 -25.85
N SER A 46 2.87 -7.15 -26.24
CA SER A 46 4.00 -6.79 -25.40
C SER A 46 3.44 -5.99 -24.22
N ALA A 47 2.80 -6.67 -23.26
CA ALA A 47 2.69 -6.11 -21.94
C ALA A 47 4.12 -6.02 -21.39
N PRO A 48 4.60 -4.85 -20.93
CA PRO A 48 5.81 -4.82 -20.15
C PRO A 48 5.52 -5.57 -18.84
N LEU A 49 5.84 -6.86 -18.82
CA LEU A 49 6.07 -7.61 -17.59
C LEU A 49 7.35 -7.04 -16.98
N PHE A 50 7.22 -5.94 -16.25
CA PHE A 50 8.12 -5.72 -15.11
C PHE A 50 7.74 -6.79 -14.09
N ALA A 51 8.19 -8.02 -14.32
CA ALA A 51 8.19 -9.05 -13.30
C ALA A 51 9.22 -8.56 -12.27
N GLU A 52 8.74 -7.91 -11.21
CA GLU A 52 9.56 -7.56 -10.07
C GLU A 52 10.27 -8.82 -9.60
N GLN A 53 11.59 -8.83 -9.67
CA GLN A 53 12.36 -10.01 -9.29
C GLN A 53 12.09 -10.29 -7.81
N PRO A 54 11.69 -11.53 -7.45
CA PRO A 54 11.36 -11.88 -6.08
C PRO A 54 12.57 -11.65 -5.17
N GLY A 55 12.28 -11.52 -3.88
CA GLY A 55 13.33 -11.42 -2.87
C GLY A 55 14.19 -12.69 -2.80
N THR A 56 15.49 -12.51 -2.62
CA THR A 56 16.47 -13.59 -2.41
C THR A 56 17.22 -13.33 -1.11
N VAL A 57 17.42 -14.37 -0.31
CA VAL A 57 18.28 -14.32 0.87
C VAL A 57 19.09 -15.60 0.96
N SER A 58 20.35 -15.46 1.37
CA SER A 58 21.22 -16.55 1.77
C SER A 58 21.85 -16.15 3.09
N GLY A 59 21.49 -16.82 4.17
CA GLY A 59 22.02 -16.47 5.48
C GLY A 59 21.59 -17.40 6.59
N ARG A 60 22.19 -17.17 7.76
CA ARG A 60 21.90 -17.89 9.00
C ARG A 60 21.80 -16.90 10.15
N LEU A 61 20.81 -17.13 10.99
CA LEU A 61 20.72 -16.56 12.32
C LEU A 61 21.04 -17.69 13.31
N SER A 62 21.94 -17.49 14.25
CA SER A 62 22.08 -18.38 15.41
C SER A 62 21.57 -17.67 16.66
N TYR A 63 20.97 -18.41 17.59
CA TYR A 63 20.54 -17.91 18.90
C TYR A 63 20.69 -19.03 19.93
N ASP A 64 21.45 -18.81 21.00
CA ASP A 64 21.77 -19.81 22.03
C ASP A 64 22.20 -21.16 21.44
N GLY A 65 23.05 -21.13 20.41
CA GLY A 65 23.55 -22.32 19.72
C GLY A 65 22.58 -22.99 18.74
N LYS A 66 21.30 -22.61 18.70
CA LYS A 66 20.35 -23.05 17.68
C LYS A 66 20.53 -22.23 16.40
N VAL A 67 20.49 -22.88 15.24
CA VAL A 67 20.67 -22.24 13.93
C VAL A 67 19.36 -22.22 13.15
N TYR A 68 19.00 -21.04 12.66
CA TYR A 68 17.87 -20.77 11.77
C TYR A 68 18.42 -20.41 10.39
N VAL A 69 18.01 -21.17 9.37
CA VAL A 69 18.40 -20.90 7.97
C VAL A 69 17.42 -19.90 7.38
N LEU A 70 17.90 -18.72 7.02
CA LEU A 70 17.07 -17.65 6.48
C LEU A 70 16.81 -17.92 4.99
N ARG A 71 15.54 -18.02 4.62
CA ARG A 71 15.08 -18.40 3.28
C ARG A 71 14.15 -17.37 2.64
N HIS A 72 13.59 -16.49 3.46
CA HIS A 72 12.64 -15.48 3.04
C HIS A 72 13.15 -14.09 3.39
N VAL A 73 12.96 -13.16 2.45
CA VAL A 73 13.19 -11.73 2.67
C VAL A 73 11.95 -10.95 2.25
N TYR A 74 11.58 -9.97 3.07
CA TYR A 74 10.54 -9.03 2.77
C TYR A 74 10.98 -7.64 3.21
N ALA A 75 10.92 -6.66 2.30
CA ALA A 75 11.26 -5.28 2.61
C ALA A 75 10.02 -4.39 2.48
N TRP A 76 9.76 -3.59 3.51
CA TRP A 76 8.63 -2.68 3.57
C TRP A 76 9.09 -1.31 4.03
N GLN A 77 8.77 -0.31 3.23
CA GLN A 77 8.86 1.07 3.66
C GLN A 77 7.44 1.56 3.93
N PRO A 78 7.08 1.89 5.19
CA PRO A 78 5.81 2.50 5.49
C PRO A 78 5.60 3.73 4.61
N PRO A 79 4.49 3.82 3.85
CA PRO A 79 4.22 4.96 3.00
C PRO A 79 4.26 6.25 3.79
N LEU A 80 4.77 7.31 3.17
CA LEU A 80 4.87 8.65 3.77
C LEU A 80 5.86 8.74 4.96
N GLN A 81 6.54 7.66 5.33
CA GLN A 81 7.68 7.65 6.24
C GLN A 81 8.98 7.50 5.42
N ASP A 82 9.89 8.46 5.56
CA ASP A 82 11.17 8.50 4.84
C ASP A 82 12.38 8.12 5.72
N ASP A 83 12.15 7.97 7.03
CA ASP A 83 13.17 7.71 8.03
C ASP A 83 13.34 6.23 8.36
N GLU A 84 12.36 5.38 8.02
CA GLU A 84 12.36 3.98 8.38
C GLU A 84 11.93 3.05 7.23
N MET A 85 12.73 2.01 7.01
CA MET A 85 12.39 0.85 6.19
C MET A 85 12.71 -0.42 6.98
N TRP A 86 11.78 -1.37 6.94
CA TRP A 86 11.88 -2.66 7.61
C TRP A 86 12.29 -3.74 6.62
N ILE A 87 13.27 -4.54 7.00
CA ILE A 87 13.75 -5.68 6.22
C ILE A 87 13.66 -6.91 7.11
N TYR A 88 12.74 -7.82 6.80
CA TYR A 88 12.61 -9.09 7.49
C TYR A 88 13.44 -10.14 6.77
N LEU A 89 14.33 -10.82 7.49
CA LEU A 89 15.04 -12.01 7.03
C LEU A 89 14.60 -13.17 7.92
N THR A 90 13.88 -14.15 7.37
CA THR A 90 13.18 -15.18 8.15
C THR A 90 13.41 -16.59 7.60
N ASP A 91 13.27 -17.58 8.47
CA ASP A 91 13.34 -19.00 8.10
C ASP A 91 12.05 -19.51 7.42
N GLU A 92 10.91 -18.98 7.85
CA GLU A 92 9.57 -19.21 7.30
C GLU A 92 8.99 -17.92 6.70
N ALA A 93 8.08 -18.05 5.74
CA ALA A 93 7.48 -16.90 5.07
C ALA A 93 6.58 -16.09 6.00
N LEU A 94 6.85 -14.78 6.10
CA LEU A 94 6.00 -13.85 6.85
C LEU A 94 4.86 -13.36 5.95
N PRO A 95 3.58 -13.42 6.38
CA PRO A 95 2.48 -12.84 5.63
C PRO A 95 2.71 -11.33 5.43
N PRO A 96 2.46 -10.75 4.23
CA PRO A 96 2.69 -9.32 3.98
C PRO A 96 1.99 -8.41 5.00
N ALA A 97 0.73 -8.72 5.32
CA ALA A 97 -0.03 -7.97 6.34
C ALA A 97 0.63 -7.99 7.72
N ALA A 98 1.35 -9.05 8.09
CA ALA A 98 2.08 -9.09 9.34
C ALA A 98 3.37 -8.26 9.25
N ALA A 99 4.08 -8.33 8.13
CA ALA A 99 5.31 -7.57 7.94
C ALA A 99 5.09 -6.04 7.89
N GLN A 100 3.89 -5.61 7.48
CA GLN A 100 3.45 -4.22 7.43
C GLN A 100 2.94 -3.71 8.80
N ASP A 101 2.81 -4.59 9.79
CA ASP A 101 2.27 -4.26 11.12
C ASP A 101 3.38 -4.24 12.18
N PRO A 102 3.38 -3.25 13.10
CA PRO A 102 4.44 -3.12 14.11
C PRO A 102 4.38 -4.20 15.23
N VAL A 103 3.24 -4.88 15.41
CA VAL A 103 2.96 -5.79 16.53
C VAL A 103 2.85 -7.25 16.09
N LEU A 104 2.18 -7.53 14.97
CA LEU A 104 1.90 -8.90 14.51
C LEU A 104 3.15 -9.79 14.34
N PRO A 105 4.32 -9.30 13.87
CA PRO A 105 5.52 -10.14 13.78
C PRO A 105 5.95 -10.69 15.14
N GLU A 106 5.84 -9.89 16.21
CA GLU A 106 6.18 -10.34 17.56
C GLU A 106 5.23 -11.44 18.02
N GLN A 107 3.93 -11.30 17.73
CA GLN A 107 2.93 -12.32 18.07
C GLN A 107 3.19 -13.63 17.30
N LEU A 108 3.40 -13.56 15.99
CA LEU A 108 3.67 -14.73 15.17
C LEU A 108 4.95 -15.46 15.60
N ALA A 109 5.97 -14.72 16.02
CA ALA A 109 7.20 -15.32 16.54
C ALA A 109 6.99 -15.97 17.92
N ARG A 110 6.18 -15.36 18.81
CA ARG A 110 5.75 -15.99 20.08
C ARG A 110 5.00 -17.30 19.83
N ASP A 111 4.15 -17.32 18.81
CA ASP A 111 3.41 -18.51 18.37
C ASP A 111 4.30 -19.52 17.63
N ARG A 112 5.61 -19.27 17.57
CA ARG A 112 6.63 -20.13 16.95
C ARG A 112 6.41 -20.37 15.46
N ARG A 113 5.78 -19.40 14.77
CA ARG A 113 5.47 -19.50 13.34
C ARG A 113 6.62 -19.11 12.43
N PHE A 114 7.60 -18.38 12.95
CA PHE A 114 8.87 -18.09 12.27
C PHE A 114 9.94 -17.70 13.29
N ALA A 115 11.19 -17.77 12.85
CA ALA A 115 12.36 -17.15 13.46
C ALA A 115 13.05 -16.24 12.45
N GLY A 116 13.81 -15.26 12.92
CA GLY A 116 14.52 -14.38 12.02
C GLY A 116 14.90 -13.06 12.66
N VAL A 117 15.13 -12.07 11.80
CA VAL A 117 15.51 -10.73 12.20
C VAL A 117 14.74 -9.69 11.39
N LYS A 118 14.24 -8.65 12.06
CA LYS A 118 13.83 -7.39 11.44
C LYS A 118 15.00 -6.43 11.52
N LEU A 119 15.54 -6.03 10.39
CA LEU A 119 16.52 -4.96 10.27
C LEU A 119 15.78 -3.66 9.95
N ILE A 120 16.23 -2.58 10.56
CA ILE A 120 15.63 -1.27 10.42
C ILE A 120 16.69 -0.32 9.89
N VAL A 121 16.45 0.26 8.72
CA VAL A 121 17.38 1.17 8.05
C VAL A 121 16.67 2.47 7.67
N SER A 122 17.41 3.57 7.59
CA SER A 122 16.89 4.81 7.00
C SER A 122 17.10 4.77 5.48
N PRO A 123 16.04 4.77 4.66
CA PRO A 123 16.18 4.75 3.21
C PRO A 123 16.75 6.07 2.68
N ALA A 124 16.45 7.20 3.32
CA ALA A 124 16.98 8.51 2.94
C ALA A 124 18.47 8.68 3.27
N LYS A 125 18.96 8.02 4.32
CA LYS A 125 20.37 8.09 4.77
C LYS A 125 20.86 6.69 5.17
N PRO A 126 21.12 5.80 4.20
CA PRO A 126 21.62 4.46 4.50
C PRO A 126 22.98 4.57 5.18
N CYS A 127 23.07 4.07 6.41
CA CYS A 127 24.28 4.09 7.20
C CYS A 127 24.88 2.67 7.25
N LEU A 128 26.20 2.57 7.09
CA LEU A 128 26.93 1.30 7.26
C LEU A 128 27.47 1.13 8.69
N ASP A 129 27.53 2.24 9.44
CA ASP A 129 28.20 2.29 10.74
C ASP A 129 27.37 1.70 11.87
N ASP A 130 26.04 1.61 11.70
CA ASP A 130 25.12 1.04 12.67
C ASP A 130 24.12 0.06 12.05
N ILE A 131 23.80 -0.99 12.81
CA ILE A 131 22.70 -1.89 12.52
C ILE A 131 21.70 -1.84 13.66
N ARG A 132 20.44 -1.62 13.31
CA ARG A 132 19.31 -1.59 14.23
C ARG A 132 18.32 -2.67 13.86
N GLY A 133 17.71 -3.29 14.86
CA GLY A 133 16.71 -4.30 14.58
C GLY A 133 16.14 -5.02 15.78
N VAL A 134 15.43 -6.08 15.46
CA VAL A 134 14.81 -7.00 16.42
C VAL A 134 15.09 -8.42 15.97
N VAL A 135 15.67 -9.24 16.84
CA VAL A 135 15.80 -10.68 16.65
C VAL A 135 14.56 -11.36 17.21
N TYR A 136 13.99 -12.29 16.43
CA TYR A 136 12.86 -13.13 16.79
C TYR A 136 13.34 -14.58 16.89
N ALA A 137 13.45 -15.12 18.11
CA ALA A 137 13.98 -16.45 18.35
C ALA A 137 13.00 -17.31 19.18
N PRO A 138 12.12 -18.09 18.53
CA PRO A 138 11.25 -19.05 19.23
C PRO A 138 12.06 -20.21 19.85
N ARG A 139 11.80 -20.50 21.13
CA ARG A 139 12.47 -21.55 21.91
C ARG A 139 11.49 -22.66 22.30
N ALA A 140 12.01 -23.81 22.73
CA ALA A 140 11.19 -24.91 23.21
C ALA A 140 10.43 -24.55 24.51
N ASP A 141 11.05 -23.74 25.35
CA ASP A 141 10.55 -23.26 26.66
C ASP A 141 9.88 -21.87 26.58
N GLY A 142 9.87 -21.22 25.42
CA GLY A 142 9.30 -19.88 25.30
C GLY A 142 9.68 -19.17 24.01
N PHE A 143 9.98 -17.88 24.13
CA PHE A 143 10.31 -16.99 23.02
C PHE A 143 11.29 -15.92 23.51
N SER A 144 12.33 -15.66 22.72
CA SER A 144 13.27 -14.57 22.96
C SER A 144 13.10 -13.48 21.91
N LEU A 145 13.13 -12.24 22.38
CA LEU A 145 13.10 -11.04 21.55
C LEU A 145 14.20 -10.09 22.01
N ASP A 146 15.16 -9.86 21.13
CA ASP A 146 16.29 -8.98 21.41
C ASP A 146 16.25 -7.77 20.48
N ARG A 147 16.02 -6.59 21.04
CA ARG A 147 16.15 -5.31 20.32
C ARG A 147 17.59 -4.87 20.38
N PHE A 148 18.15 -4.46 19.25
CA PHE A 148 19.55 -4.08 19.18
C PHE A 148 19.78 -2.83 18.35
N ASN A 149 20.85 -2.12 18.72
CA ASN A 149 21.43 -1.01 17.98
C ASN A 149 22.92 -0.94 18.33
N PHE A 150 23.81 -1.30 17.38
CA PHE A 150 25.25 -1.29 17.62
C PHE A 150 26.07 -1.12 16.33
N GLY A 151 27.37 -0.90 16.52
CA GLY A 151 28.37 -0.52 15.50
C GLY A 151 28.61 -1.51 14.35
N PRO A 152 29.58 -1.23 13.45
CA PRO A 152 29.47 -1.55 12.03
C PRO A 152 29.33 -3.04 11.80
N SER A 153 28.16 -3.41 11.26
CA SER A 153 27.76 -4.79 10.98
C SER A 153 27.39 -4.99 9.51
N TRP A 154 27.27 -3.90 8.75
CA TRP A 154 27.02 -3.92 7.31
C TRP A 154 28.34 -4.03 6.55
N GLN A 155 28.46 -5.05 5.70
CA GLN A 155 29.51 -5.13 4.68
C GLN A 155 29.09 -4.42 3.40
N ALA A 156 27.79 -4.41 3.11
CA ALA A 156 27.19 -3.68 2.01
C ALA A 156 25.73 -3.37 2.35
N LEU A 157 25.26 -2.19 1.97
CA LEU A 157 23.85 -1.82 1.98
C LEU A 157 23.61 -0.88 0.80
N ARG A 158 22.60 -1.16 -0.01
CA ARG A 158 22.22 -0.35 -1.15
C ARG A 158 20.72 -0.33 -1.29
N ILE A 159 20.17 0.88 -1.36
CA ILE A 159 18.74 1.13 -1.58
C ILE A 159 18.66 1.97 -2.86
N LYS A 160 18.06 1.41 -3.90
CA LYS A 160 17.94 2.07 -5.20
C LYS A 160 16.80 1.45 -6.00
N ASP A 161 16.09 2.27 -6.77
CA ASP A 161 15.11 1.81 -7.76
C ASP A 161 14.07 0.84 -7.16
N HIS A 162 13.49 1.17 -5.99
CA HIS A 162 12.57 0.32 -5.21
C HIS A 162 13.12 -1.05 -4.82
N ARG A 163 14.44 -1.17 -4.70
CA ARG A 163 15.07 -2.40 -4.22
C ARG A 163 16.06 -2.10 -3.11
N VAL A 164 16.12 -3.03 -2.17
CA VAL A 164 17.16 -3.07 -1.15
C VAL A 164 18.02 -4.30 -1.37
N SER A 165 19.33 -4.13 -1.23
CA SER A 165 20.27 -5.24 -1.16
C SER A 165 21.27 -4.96 -0.05
N GLY A 166 21.71 -6.01 0.63
CA GLY A 166 22.64 -5.86 1.73
C GLY A 166 23.35 -7.15 2.08
N LYS A 167 24.47 -6.98 2.77
CA LYS A 167 25.23 -8.05 3.38
C LYS A 167 25.58 -7.62 4.80
N ALA A 168 25.13 -8.40 5.78
CA ALA A 168 25.34 -8.12 7.19
C ALA A 168 26.03 -9.32 7.85
N ARG A 169 27.04 -9.04 8.68
CA ARG A 169 27.62 -10.04 9.57
C ARG A 169 27.86 -9.43 10.93
N THR A 170 27.22 -10.01 11.94
CA THR A 170 27.32 -9.53 13.31
C THR A 170 27.15 -10.66 14.32
N ALA A 171 27.66 -10.44 15.52
CA ALA A 171 27.54 -11.33 16.65
C ALA A 171 27.33 -10.48 17.90
N TRP A 172 26.29 -10.81 18.67
CA TRP A 172 25.97 -10.11 19.89
C TRP A 172 25.44 -11.09 20.94
N MET A 173 26.15 -11.18 22.06
CA MET A 173 25.79 -12.03 23.20
C MET A 173 25.42 -13.46 22.78
N SER A 174 24.13 -13.78 22.75
CA SER A 174 23.56 -15.10 22.48
C SER A 174 23.33 -15.39 21.00
N TRP A 175 23.50 -14.42 20.10
CA TRP A 175 23.11 -14.59 18.69
C TRP A 175 24.14 -14.09 17.68
N THR A 176 24.08 -14.66 16.48
CA THR A 176 24.88 -14.24 15.32
C THR A 176 24.02 -14.12 14.08
N LEU A 177 24.27 -13.12 13.25
CA LEU A 177 23.67 -12.98 11.93
C LEU A 177 24.78 -13.00 10.88
N ASP A 178 24.62 -13.82 9.85
CA ASP A 178 25.43 -13.76 8.62
C ASP A 178 24.47 -13.94 7.45
N ALA A 179 24.20 -12.87 6.71
CA ALA A 179 23.20 -12.90 5.64
C ALA A 179 23.54 -11.94 4.50
N GLU A 180 23.25 -12.40 3.29
CA GLU A 180 23.23 -11.61 2.07
C GLU A 180 21.83 -11.68 1.47
N PHE A 181 21.27 -10.54 1.09
CA PHE A 181 19.90 -10.45 0.62
C PHE A 181 19.70 -9.37 -0.45
N ALA A 182 18.63 -9.54 -1.21
CA ALA A 182 18.09 -8.54 -2.11
C ALA A 182 16.57 -8.70 -2.18
N ALA A 183 15.81 -7.60 -2.16
CA ALA A 183 14.35 -7.64 -2.25
C ALA A 183 13.78 -6.38 -2.91
N PRO A 184 12.61 -6.48 -3.58
CA PRO A 184 11.80 -5.30 -3.85
C PRO A 184 11.35 -4.68 -2.52
N VAL A 185 11.22 -3.36 -2.50
CA VAL A 185 10.72 -2.58 -1.38
C VAL A 185 9.25 -2.30 -1.64
N GLU A 186 8.40 -2.89 -0.82
CA GLU A 186 6.96 -2.70 -0.87
C GLU A 186 6.53 -1.45 -0.09
N GLY A 187 5.38 -0.88 -0.45
CA GLY A 187 4.74 0.22 0.29
C GLY A 187 5.01 1.58 -0.30
N SER A 188 6.12 2.21 0.08
CA SER A 188 6.49 3.51 -0.44
C SER A 188 6.95 3.41 -1.90
N THR A 189 6.45 4.32 -2.72
CA THR A 189 6.96 4.58 -4.08
C THR A 189 8.18 5.49 -4.07
N GLY A 190 8.76 5.80 -2.90
CA GLY A 190 9.99 6.59 -2.74
C GLY A 190 9.91 8.00 -3.34
N SER A 191 8.71 8.42 -3.74
CA SER A 191 8.43 9.60 -4.55
C SER A 191 7.28 10.38 -3.93
N VAL A 192 7.45 10.77 -2.66
CA VAL A 192 6.42 11.54 -1.96
C VAL A 192 6.24 12.89 -2.64
N ARG A 193 5.06 13.11 -3.21
CA ARG A 193 4.66 14.39 -3.80
C ARG A 193 3.93 15.22 -2.77
N THR A 194 4.55 16.32 -2.34
CA THR A 194 3.91 17.32 -1.49
C THR A 194 3.14 18.33 -2.33
N ILE A 195 1.84 18.43 -2.10
CA ILE A 195 0.92 19.42 -2.68
C ILE A 195 0.61 20.45 -1.59
N THR A 196 0.66 21.75 -1.89
CA THR A 196 0.41 22.83 -0.93
C THR A 196 -0.57 23.87 -1.47
N GLY A 197 -1.06 24.75 -0.58
CA GLY A 197 -1.91 25.87 -0.94
C GLY A 197 -3.22 25.43 -1.61
N MET A 198 -3.71 26.23 -2.56
CA MET A 198 -4.99 25.96 -3.24
C MET A 198 -5.04 24.58 -3.92
N ALA A 199 -3.91 24.11 -4.47
CA ALA A 199 -3.85 22.77 -5.07
C ALA A 199 -4.04 21.63 -4.03
N ALA A 200 -3.58 21.83 -2.79
CA ALA A 200 -3.83 20.88 -1.70
C ALA A 200 -5.30 20.90 -1.29
N GLN A 201 -5.87 22.10 -1.18
CA GLN A 201 -7.26 22.35 -0.82
C GLN A 201 -8.24 21.75 -1.83
N ASP A 202 -7.91 21.78 -3.13
CA ASP A 202 -8.74 21.26 -4.22
C ASP A 202 -8.47 19.78 -4.54
N SER A 203 -7.58 19.12 -3.80
CA SER A 203 -7.21 17.73 -4.06
C SER A 203 -8.36 16.74 -3.75
N PRO A 204 -8.43 15.58 -4.43
CA PRO A 204 -9.38 14.53 -4.09
C PRO A 204 -9.29 14.05 -2.64
N GLN A 205 -8.07 14.03 -2.07
CA GLN A 205 -7.81 13.63 -0.69
C GLN A 205 -8.39 14.64 0.30
N ALA A 206 -8.20 15.93 0.02
CA ALA A 206 -8.83 17.00 0.80
C ALA A 206 -10.36 16.92 0.76
N ALA A 207 -10.94 16.62 -0.41
CA ALA A 207 -12.39 16.45 -0.54
C ALA A 207 -12.93 15.30 0.34
N VAL A 208 -12.25 14.14 0.34
CA VAL A 208 -12.63 13.00 1.20
C VAL A 208 -12.49 13.35 2.68
N PHE A 209 -11.38 13.99 3.07
CA PHE A 209 -11.14 14.42 4.45
C PHE A 209 -12.25 15.34 4.98
N VAL A 210 -12.58 16.39 4.23
CA VAL A 210 -13.64 17.36 4.62
C VAL A 210 -15.01 16.68 4.65
N ALA A 211 -15.33 15.85 3.64
CA ALA A 211 -16.61 15.15 3.57
C ALA A 211 -16.80 14.16 4.73
N PHE A 212 -15.73 13.44 5.10
CA PHE A 212 -15.71 12.55 6.25
C PHE A 212 -15.99 13.30 7.56
N GLU A 213 -15.23 14.36 7.85
CA GLU A 213 -15.40 15.11 9.10
C GLU A 213 -16.80 15.72 9.20
N GLN A 214 -17.31 16.26 8.08
CA GLN A 214 -18.67 16.80 8.02
C GLN A 214 -19.73 15.71 8.27
N ALA A 215 -19.62 14.56 7.60
CA ALA A 215 -20.55 13.45 7.78
C ALA A 215 -20.53 12.90 9.22
N LEU A 216 -19.34 12.79 9.83
CA LEU A 216 -19.19 12.34 11.21
C LEU A 216 -19.87 13.31 12.20
N VAL A 217 -19.66 14.61 11.99
CA VAL A 217 -20.24 15.65 12.83
C VAL A 217 -21.76 15.71 12.68
N ASP A 218 -22.27 15.78 11.46
CA ASP A 218 -23.69 16.03 11.20
C ASP A 218 -24.55 14.76 11.33
N HIS A 219 -24.05 13.64 10.82
CA HIS A 219 -24.84 12.42 10.61
C HIS A 219 -24.34 11.21 11.40
N GLY A 220 -23.14 11.29 11.98
CA GLY A 220 -22.58 10.24 12.85
C GLY A 220 -21.77 9.18 12.09
N LEU A 221 -21.34 8.15 12.83
CA LEU A 221 -20.35 7.18 12.35
C LEU A 221 -20.83 6.37 11.13
N ASP A 222 -22.10 5.97 11.10
CA ASP A 222 -22.61 5.15 9.99
C ASP A 222 -22.61 5.91 8.66
N ALA A 223 -22.94 7.20 8.67
CA ALA A 223 -22.85 8.05 7.48
C ALA A 223 -21.39 8.33 7.10
N ALA A 224 -20.52 8.54 8.09
CA ALA A 224 -19.09 8.73 7.86
C ALA A 224 -18.39 7.45 7.34
N GLY A 225 -18.97 6.28 7.58
CA GLY A 225 -18.44 4.98 7.20
C GLY A 225 -18.14 4.83 5.71
N ALA A 226 -18.86 5.55 4.83
CA ALA A 226 -18.60 5.56 3.40
C ALA A 226 -17.19 6.08 3.02
N TYR A 227 -16.58 6.90 3.87
CA TYR A 227 -15.26 7.50 3.66
C TYR A 227 -14.14 6.77 4.39
N LEU A 228 -14.46 5.77 5.22
CA LEU A 228 -13.49 5.02 6.02
C LEU A 228 -13.09 3.73 5.32
N THR A 229 -11.90 3.22 5.63
CA THR A 229 -11.59 1.82 5.36
C THR A 229 -12.45 0.90 6.24
N THR A 230 -12.68 -0.34 5.81
CA THR A 230 -13.42 -1.33 6.60
C THR A 230 -12.79 -1.55 7.99
N ALA A 231 -11.46 -1.59 8.05
CA ALA A 231 -10.72 -1.73 9.30
C ALA A 231 -10.93 -0.54 10.23
N LYS A 232 -10.81 0.70 9.73
CA LYS A 232 -11.02 1.91 10.53
C LYS A 232 -12.46 2.05 11.01
N LEU A 233 -13.45 1.71 10.17
CA LEU A 233 -14.86 1.69 10.59
C LEU A 233 -15.09 0.67 11.72
N ALA A 234 -14.49 -0.52 11.63
CA ALA A 234 -14.58 -1.53 12.68
C ALA A 234 -13.93 -1.05 13.99
N ASP A 235 -12.74 -0.42 13.93
CA ASP A 235 -12.09 0.18 15.11
C ASP A 235 -13.00 1.22 15.79
N LEU A 236 -13.53 2.17 15.01
CA LEU A 236 -14.39 3.21 15.56
C LEU A 236 -15.70 2.63 16.15
N ARG A 237 -16.29 1.61 15.52
CA ARG A 237 -17.45 0.91 16.10
C ARG A 237 -17.11 0.22 17.41
N GLY A 238 -15.98 -0.47 17.49
CA GLY A 238 -15.52 -1.08 18.73
C GLY A 238 -15.26 -0.06 19.85
N ARG A 239 -14.82 1.16 19.51
CA ARG A 239 -14.71 2.26 20.48
C ARG A 239 -16.09 2.73 20.96
N VAL A 240 -17.05 2.89 20.06
CA VAL A 240 -18.43 3.26 20.43
C VAL A 240 -19.04 2.20 21.35
N GLU A 241 -18.88 0.92 21.04
CA GLU A 241 -19.34 -0.19 21.89
C GLU A 241 -18.70 -0.17 23.28
N ARG A 242 -17.40 0.15 23.37
CA ARG A 242 -16.65 0.19 24.63
C ARG A 242 -17.00 1.38 25.51
N PHE A 243 -17.17 2.57 24.93
CA PHE A 243 -17.36 3.83 25.66
C PHE A 243 -18.82 4.28 25.74
N GLY A 244 -19.70 3.66 24.96
CA GLY A 244 -21.14 3.93 24.90
C GLY A 244 -21.51 5.12 24.00
N GLU A 245 -22.76 5.10 23.53
CA GLU A 245 -23.31 6.09 22.59
C GLU A 245 -23.35 7.52 23.15
N ALA A 246 -23.53 7.68 24.47
CA ALA A 246 -23.52 8.97 25.13
C ALA A 246 -22.14 9.64 25.03
N SER A 247 -21.07 8.88 25.25
CA SER A 247 -19.68 9.34 25.12
C SER A 247 -19.37 9.72 23.66
N PHE A 248 -19.84 8.91 22.71
CA PHE A 248 -19.67 9.21 21.29
C PHE A 248 -20.45 10.46 20.85
N THR A 249 -21.66 10.65 21.35
CA THR A 249 -22.46 11.87 21.12
C THR A 249 -21.76 13.11 21.69
N ALA A 250 -21.20 13.02 22.90
CA ALA A 250 -20.42 14.09 23.51
C ALA A 250 -19.17 14.42 22.68
N PHE A 251 -18.44 13.40 22.22
CA PHE A 251 -17.31 13.55 21.31
C PHE A 251 -17.72 14.27 20.02
N ARG A 252 -18.80 13.85 19.35
CA ARG A 252 -19.32 14.50 18.15
C ARG A 252 -19.68 15.96 18.38
N LYS A 253 -20.36 16.26 19.50
CA LYS A 253 -20.70 17.64 19.88
C LYS A 253 -19.45 18.50 20.09
N ALA A 254 -18.44 17.95 20.77
CA ALA A 254 -17.16 18.62 20.95
C ALA A 254 -16.46 18.84 19.62
N GLN A 255 -16.50 17.86 18.70
CA GLN A 255 -15.89 18.02 17.38
C GLN A 255 -16.60 19.05 16.52
N ARG A 256 -17.93 19.10 16.56
CA ARG A 256 -18.72 20.14 15.88
C ARG A 256 -18.32 21.55 16.32
N ALA A 257 -17.98 21.73 17.59
CA ALA A 257 -17.58 23.03 18.13
C ALA A 257 -16.15 23.43 17.73
N ARG A 258 -15.30 22.46 17.37
CA ARG A 258 -13.86 22.68 17.07
C ARG A 258 -13.53 22.65 15.58
N THR A 259 -14.34 21.95 14.79
CA THR A 259 -14.09 21.74 13.37
C THR A 259 -14.86 22.79 12.57
N ALA A 260 -14.15 23.59 11.78
CA ALA A 260 -14.81 24.47 10.82
C ALA A 260 -15.62 23.63 9.82
N PRO A 261 -16.80 24.07 9.34
CA PRO A 261 -17.57 23.31 8.36
C PRO A 261 -17.10 23.56 6.93
N GLY A 262 -17.26 22.54 6.07
CA GLY A 262 -17.12 22.65 4.61
C GLY A 262 -15.90 23.44 4.11
N GLU A 263 -16.15 24.52 3.36
CA GLU A 263 -15.10 25.34 2.75
C GLU A 263 -14.16 26.02 3.77
N ALA A 264 -14.66 26.36 4.96
CA ALA A 264 -13.80 26.88 6.00
C ALA A 264 -12.81 25.82 6.50
N ARG A 265 -13.23 24.54 6.54
CA ARG A 265 -12.32 23.42 6.83
C ARG A 265 -11.33 23.20 5.71
N ARG A 266 -11.80 23.26 4.46
CA ARG A 266 -10.95 23.09 3.28
C ARG A 266 -9.78 24.08 3.30
N ARG A 267 -10.04 25.34 3.64
CA ARG A 267 -8.99 26.38 3.75
C ARG A 267 -7.96 26.14 4.85
N GLN A 268 -8.28 25.32 5.84
CA GLN A 268 -7.35 24.93 6.90
C GLN A 268 -6.36 23.84 6.45
N ILE A 269 -6.57 23.22 5.29
CA ILE A 269 -5.63 22.23 4.73
C ILE A 269 -4.39 22.97 4.25
N GLU A 270 -3.25 22.65 4.86
CA GLU A 270 -1.96 23.27 4.57
C GLU A 270 -1.24 22.52 3.44
N ARG A 271 -1.27 21.19 3.53
CA ARG A 271 -0.59 20.30 2.59
C ARG A 271 -1.25 18.94 2.50
N VAL A 272 -1.02 18.30 1.36
CA VAL A 272 -1.31 16.89 1.12
C VAL A 272 -0.05 16.23 0.58
N ASN A 273 0.44 15.20 1.27
CA ASN A 273 1.54 14.38 0.80
C ASN A 273 0.94 13.14 0.12
N VAL A 274 1.42 12.77 -1.06
CA VAL A 274 0.92 11.61 -1.80
C VAL A 274 2.09 10.68 -2.14
N ASP A 275 1.91 9.41 -1.83
CA ASP A 275 2.87 8.33 -2.11
C ASP A 275 2.12 7.14 -2.71
N GLY A 276 2.06 7.10 -4.05
CA GLY A 276 1.27 6.12 -4.78
C GLY A 276 -0.20 6.10 -4.35
N ASP A 277 -0.63 4.98 -3.77
CA ASP A 277 -1.98 4.75 -3.25
C ASP A 277 -2.16 5.19 -1.79
N HIS A 278 -1.21 5.94 -1.23
CA HIS A 278 -1.26 6.48 0.12
C HIS A 278 -1.22 8.01 0.10
N ALA A 279 -1.87 8.65 1.07
CA ALA A 279 -1.77 10.08 1.24
C ALA A 279 -1.89 10.52 2.70
N GLU A 280 -1.23 11.61 3.05
CA GLU A 280 -1.40 12.32 4.31
C GLU A 280 -2.01 13.68 4.03
N VAL A 281 -3.16 13.97 4.66
CA VAL A 281 -3.76 15.31 4.66
C VAL A 281 -3.42 15.98 6.00
N VAL A 282 -2.83 17.17 5.94
CA VAL A 282 -2.49 17.96 7.14
C VAL A 282 -3.30 19.24 7.13
N ALA A 283 -4.13 19.42 8.16
CA ALA A 283 -4.97 20.60 8.35
C ALA A 283 -4.67 21.27 9.70
N ARG A 284 -4.58 22.60 9.71
CA ARG A 284 -4.31 23.39 10.91
C ARG A 284 -5.52 24.22 11.31
N SER A 285 -6.01 23.98 12.52
CA SER A 285 -7.14 24.71 13.10
C SER A 285 -6.70 25.92 13.95
N GLY A 286 -5.41 25.98 14.32
CA GLY A 286 -4.79 27.05 15.11
C GLY A 286 -3.29 26.81 15.28
N PRO A 287 -2.55 27.72 15.94
CA PRO A 287 -1.09 27.64 16.06
C PRO A 287 -0.59 26.25 16.54
N ASP A 288 -1.29 25.71 17.55
CA ASP A 288 -0.93 24.44 18.21
C ASP A 288 -1.89 23.28 17.87
N SER A 289 -2.78 23.46 16.90
CA SER A 289 -3.82 22.46 16.57
C SER A 289 -3.65 21.96 15.14
N VAL A 290 -2.93 20.85 15.00
CA VAL A 290 -2.71 20.14 13.75
C VAL A 290 -3.51 18.86 13.75
N HIS A 291 -4.24 18.65 12.66
CA HIS A 291 -5.00 17.44 12.39
C HIS A 291 -4.37 16.74 11.20
N THR A 292 -4.11 15.45 11.36
CA THR A 292 -3.54 14.61 10.31
C THR A 292 -4.50 13.49 10.02
N ALA A 293 -4.76 13.22 8.74
CA ALA A 293 -5.46 12.03 8.30
C ALA A 293 -4.61 11.26 7.30
N LEU A 294 -4.53 9.94 7.48
CA LEU A 294 -3.92 9.04 6.52
C LEU A 294 -5.01 8.41 5.66
N LEU A 295 -4.83 8.48 4.35
CA LEU A 295 -5.74 7.94 3.36
C LEU A 295 -5.06 6.85 2.55
N ILE A 296 -5.84 5.83 2.18
CA ILE A 296 -5.43 4.76 1.28
C ILE A 296 -6.41 4.72 0.11
N LYS A 297 -5.90 4.51 -1.10
CA LYS A 297 -6.69 4.36 -2.30
C LYS A 297 -7.09 2.89 -2.45
N ILE A 298 -8.38 2.60 -2.30
CA ILE A 298 -8.96 1.26 -2.44
C ILE A 298 -9.87 1.27 -3.66
N THR A 299 -9.62 0.39 -4.62
CA THR A 299 -10.42 0.28 -5.85
C THR A 299 -10.63 1.61 -6.59
N GLY A 300 -9.62 2.49 -6.56
CA GLY A 300 -9.67 3.80 -7.20
C GLY A 300 -10.21 4.94 -6.33
N GLU A 301 -10.80 4.65 -5.17
CA GLU A 301 -11.36 5.64 -4.24
C GLU A 301 -10.46 5.85 -3.03
N TRP A 302 -10.30 7.11 -2.61
CA TRP A 302 -9.60 7.43 -1.36
C TRP A 302 -10.48 7.14 -0.16
N LYS A 303 -9.93 6.47 0.85
CA LYS A 303 -10.57 6.17 2.14
C LYS A 303 -9.65 6.54 3.29
N ILE A 304 -10.22 7.05 4.37
CA ILE A 304 -9.52 7.35 5.62
C ILE A 304 -9.15 6.03 6.30
N ALA A 305 -7.84 5.80 6.43
CA ALA A 305 -7.26 4.70 7.18
C ALA A 305 -6.96 5.12 8.62
N GLU A 306 -6.45 6.33 8.84
CA GLU A 306 -6.25 6.91 10.17
C GLU A 306 -6.72 8.36 10.24
N TRP A 307 -7.27 8.70 11.41
CA TRP A 307 -7.79 10.01 11.80
C TRP A 307 -7.95 10.04 13.32
#